data_AF-A4CWC0-F1
#
_entry.id   AF-A4CWC0-F1
#
_cell.length_a   1.000
_cell.length_b   1.000
_cell.length_c   1.000
_cell.angle_alpha   90.00
_cell.angle_beta   90.00
_cell.angle_gamma   90.00
#
_symmetry.space_group_name_H-M   'P 1'
#
loop_
_entity.id
_entity.type
_entity.pdbx_description
1 polymer ?
#
loop_
_entity_poly.entity_id
_entity_poly.type
_entity_poly.pdbx_seq_one_letter_code
_entity_poly.pdbx_strand_id
1 'polypeptide(L)'
;MNPLLLSLVLSNPHVISVPQDHVLPVFGCGTGCRVETEQLSLPQRMPDGWLRVKVRQRTWVQKCDWKSTPVTCVDEPASGRAGPPVQDLWLFANCSGERFATSKNPNRTNSWEQDVFYREGPSAGEPKFQTVAGNPFMRWAKLCPAEAVEGQQQIRDMFHGLREALENKQ
;
A
#
# COMPACT_ATOMS: atom_id res chain seq x y z
N MET A 1 -46.85 -42.09 -11.01
CA MET A 1 -45.59 -41.62 -11.65
C MET A 1 -45.23 -40.30 -11.01
N ASN A 2 -44.07 -40.24 -10.37
CA ASN A 2 -43.49 -39.05 -9.74
C ASN A 2 -42.99 -38.09 -10.84
N PRO A 3 -42.99 -36.77 -10.62
CA PRO A 3 -41.67 -36.18 -10.40
C PRO A 3 -41.65 -35.18 -9.26
N LEU A 4 -40.71 -35.43 -8.35
CA LEU A 4 -40.16 -34.47 -7.40
C LEU A 4 -39.66 -33.24 -8.17
N LEU A 5 -40.31 -32.11 -7.95
CA LEU A 5 -39.77 -30.79 -8.25
C LEU A 5 -38.64 -30.52 -7.25
N LEU A 6 -37.42 -30.91 -7.63
CA LEU A 6 -36.19 -30.51 -6.97
C LEU A 6 -35.98 -29.01 -7.26
N SER A 7 -36.46 -28.15 -6.38
CA SER A 7 -36.05 -26.74 -6.37
C SER A 7 -34.59 -26.67 -5.91
N LEU A 8 -33.65 -26.77 -6.86
CA LEU A 8 -32.27 -26.36 -6.65
C LEU A 8 -32.25 -24.85 -6.40
N VAL A 9 -32.23 -24.48 -5.12
CA VAL A 9 -31.80 -23.15 -4.70
C VAL A 9 -30.32 -23.06 -5.06
N LEU A 10 -30.02 -22.39 -6.18
CA LEU A 10 -28.70 -21.92 -6.54
C LEU A 10 -28.24 -20.95 -5.43
N SER A 11 -27.60 -21.48 -4.40
CA SER A 11 -26.80 -20.68 -3.48
C SER A 11 -25.66 -20.08 -4.29
N ASN A 12 -25.85 -18.84 -4.75
CA ASN A 12 -24.76 -18.00 -5.22
C ASN A 12 -23.72 -17.99 -4.10
N PRO A 13 -22.51 -18.52 -4.28
CA PRO A 13 -21.47 -18.34 -3.29
C PRO A 13 -21.29 -16.82 -3.18
N HIS A 14 -21.72 -16.25 -2.06
CA HIS A 14 -21.35 -14.89 -1.71
C HIS A 14 -19.83 -14.90 -1.69
N VAL A 15 -19.22 -14.34 -2.73
CA VAL A 15 -17.79 -14.11 -2.75
C VAL A 15 -17.53 -13.21 -1.56
N ILE A 16 -16.97 -13.78 -0.49
CA ILE A 16 -16.62 -13.03 0.71
C ILE A 16 -15.53 -12.05 0.28
N SER A 17 -15.91 -10.81 0.00
CA SER A 17 -14.98 -9.75 -0.35
C SER A 17 -14.11 -9.47 0.87
N VAL A 18 -12.80 -9.59 0.72
CA VAL A 18 -11.86 -9.23 1.78
C VAL A 18 -11.93 -7.71 2.00
N PRO A 19 -12.16 -7.23 3.24
CA PRO A 19 -12.17 -5.79 3.54
C PRO A 19 -10.83 -5.15 3.16
N GLN A 20 -10.85 -3.94 2.60
CA GLN A 20 -9.69 -3.26 2.03
C GLN A 20 -9.05 -2.24 3.00
N ASP A 21 -9.21 -2.47 4.31
CA ASP A 21 -8.93 -1.45 5.34
C ASP A 21 -7.51 -1.51 5.89
N HIS A 22 -6.81 -2.65 5.73
CA HIS A 22 -5.50 -2.92 6.35
C HIS A 22 -4.32 -2.72 5.40
N VAL A 23 -4.57 -2.12 4.23
CA VAL A 23 -3.54 -1.79 3.26
C VAL A 23 -3.72 -0.35 2.78
N LEU A 24 -2.64 0.23 2.28
CA LEU A 24 -2.70 1.53 1.64
C LEU A 24 -3.19 1.32 0.20
N PRO A 25 -4.41 1.79 -0.18
CA PRO A 25 -4.98 1.46 -1.48
C PRO A 25 -4.17 2.01 -2.64
N VAL A 26 -3.57 3.20 -2.48
CA VAL A 26 -2.68 3.80 -3.48
C VAL A 26 -1.51 4.49 -2.79
N PHE A 27 -0.30 4.32 -3.33
CA PHE A 27 0.88 5.05 -2.87
C PHE A 27 1.85 5.38 -4.01
N GLY A 28 2.63 6.46 -3.83
CA GLY A 28 3.66 6.86 -4.79
C GLY A 28 4.91 5.99 -4.70
N CYS A 29 5.53 5.71 -5.85
CA CYS A 29 6.84 5.04 -5.97
C CYS A 29 7.93 5.94 -6.57
N GLY A 30 7.64 7.23 -6.74
CA GLY A 30 8.49 8.23 -7.38
C GLY A 30 7.67 9.13 -8.32
N THR A 31 8.34 10.08 -8.97
CA THR A 31 7.70 10.99 -9.93
C THR A 31 7.03 10.21 -11.06
N GLY A 32 5.74 10.44 -11.29
CA GLY A 32 4.95 9.74 -12.31
C GLY A 32 4.68 8.27 -11.98
N CYS A 33 4.95 7.79 -10.76
CA CYS A 33 4.80 6.39 -10.39
C CYS A 33 3.81 6.23 -9.24
N ARG A 34 2.78 5.40 -9.42
CA ARG A 34 1.87 4.98 -8.34
C ARG A 34 1.70 3.46 -8.31
N VAL A 35 1.47 2.93 -7.12
CA VAL A 35 1.13 1.53 -6.90
C VAL A 35 -0.27 1.47 -6.30
N GLU A 36 -1.17 0.78 -6.99
CA GLU A 36 -2.47 0.39 -6.47
C GLU A 36 -2.35 -0.95 -5.76
N THR A 37 -2.96 -1.09 -4.58
CA THR A 37 -2.90 -2.30 -3.77
C THR A 37 -4.30 -2.78 -3.43
N GLU A 38 -4.54 -4.07 -3.70
CA GLU A 38 -5.75 -4.80 -3.37
C GLU A 38 -5.42 -5.86 -2.32
N GLN A 39 -6.14 -5.85 -1.20
CA GLN A 39 -6.00 -6.83 -0.13
C GLN A 39 -6.68 -8.15 -0.51
N LEU A 40 -5.93 -9.25 -0.45
CA LEU A 40 -6.38 -10.60 -0.83
C LEU A 40 -6.59 -11.53 0.37
N SER A 41 -6.16 -11.14 1.58
CA SER A 41 -6.40 -11.89 2.81
C SER A 41 -6.69 -10.96 3.98
N LEU A 42 -7.25 -11.49 5.06
CA LEU A 42 -7.19 -10.79 6.35
C LEU A 42 -5.75 -10.78 6.88
N PRO A 43 -5.35 -9.79 7.69
CA PRO A 43 -4.11 -9.84 8.43
C PRO A 43 -4.05 -11.05 9.35
N GLN A 44 -2.88 -11.68 9.43
CA GLN A 44 -2.62 -12.84 10.29
C GLN A 44 -1.37 -12.58 11.13
N ARG A 45 -1.43 -12.93 12.41
CA ARG A 45 -0.25 -12.92 13.28
C ARG A 45 0.57 -14.19 13.08
N MET A 46 1.87 -14.01 12.90
CA MET A 46 2.86 -15.06 12.76
C MET A 46 3.42 -15.47 14.14
N PRO A 47 4.05 -16.66 14.27
CA PRO A 47 4.64 -17.13 15.52
C PRO A 47 5.71 -16.20 16.11
N ASP A 48 6.44 -15.47 15.25
CA ASP A 48 7.46 -14.50 15.64
C ASP A 48 6.89 -13.11 15.96
N GLY A 49 5.57 -12.98 16.03
CA GLY A 49 4.86 -11.76 16.39
C GLY A 49 4.58 -10.80 15.23
N TRP A 50 5.15 -11.04 14.05
CA TRP A 50 4.87 -10.23 12.86
C TRP A 50 3.43 -10.39 12.39
N LEU A 51 2.88 -9.36 11.80
CA LEU A 51 1.66 -9.43 11.00
C LEU A 51 2.02 -9.72 9.55
N ARG A 52 1.19 -10.49 8.85
CA ARG A 52 1.25 -10.65 7.40
C ARG A 52 -0.11 -10.46 6.75
N VAL A 53 -0.12 -9.92 5.54
CA VAL A 53 -1.32 -9.83 4.70
C VAL A 53 -0.94 -10.07 3.25
N LYS A 54 -1.74 -10.87 2.53
CA LYS A 54 -1.56 -11.09 1.10
C LYS A 54 -2.22 -9.95 0.33
N VAL A 55 -1.53 -9.42 -0.67
CA VAL A 55 -2.01 -8.34 -1.52
C VAL A 55 -1.69 -8.59 -2.98
N ARG A 56 -2.43 -7.91 -3.86
CA ARG A 56 -2.13 -7.73 -5.27
C ARG A 56 -1.76 -6.29 -5.52
N GLN A 57 -0.62 -6.06 -6.15
CA GLN A 57 -0.18 -4.73 -6.53
C GLN A 57 -0.19 -4.54 -8.04
N ARG A 58 -0.61 -3.35 -8.47
CA ARG A 58 -0.59 -2.90 -9.86
C ARG A 58 0.23 -1.62 -9.90
N THR A 59 1.35 -1.64 -10.62
CA THR A 59 2.23 -0.47 -10.70
C THR A 59 1.96 0.29 -11.99
N TRP A 60 1.58 1.55 -11.85
CA TRP A 60 1.33 2.46 -12.96
C TRP A 60 2.49 3.46 -13.05
N VAL A 61 3.06 3.57 -14.24
CA VAL A 61 4.11 4.53 -14.56
C VAL A 61 3.58 5.46 -15.63
N GLN A 62 3.61 6.77 -15.38
CA GLN A 62 3.19 7.80 -16.30
C GLN A 62 4.36 8.20 -17.20
N LYS A 63 4.08 8.23 -18.49
CA LYS A 63 4.94 8.84 -19.49
C LYS A 63 4.35 10.17 -19.90
N CYS A 64 5.07 11.25 -19.62
CA CYS A 64 4.68 12.60 -19.97
C CYS A 64 5.48 13.10 -21.17
N ASP A 65 4.79 13.71 -22.14
CA ASP A 65 5.41 14.52 -23.18
C ASP A 65 5.55 15.96 -22.68
N TRP A 66 6.70 16.23 -22.08
CA TRP A 66 7.07 17.55 -21.57
C TRP A 66 7.23 18.62 -22.67
N LYS A 67 7.21 18.24 -23.96
CA LYS A 67 7.28 19.18 -25.09
C LYS A 67 5.90 19.65 -25.55
N SER A 68 4.84 18.95 -25.15
CA SER A 68 3.46 19.35 -25.46
C SER A 68 2.98 20.48 -24.55
N THR A 69 2.17 21.38 -25.09
CA THR A 69 1.50 22.46 -24.33
C THR A 69 0.00 22.38 -24.61
N PRO A 70 -0.84 21.96 -23.65
CA PRO A 70 -0.49 21.54 -22.29
C PRO A 70 0.30 20.23 -22.28
N VAL A 71 1.07 19.99 -21.21
CA VAL A 71 1.79 18.72 -21.00
C VAL A 71 0.78 17.58 -20.99
N THR A 72 1.00 16.59 -21.83
CA THR A 72 0.19 15.37 -21.91
C THR A 72 0.90 14.22 -21.22
N CYS A 73 0.20 13.49 -20.35
CA CYS A 73 0.71 12.32 -19.66
C CYS A 73 -0.20 11.13 -19.90
N VAL A 74 0.39 9.96 -20.13
CA VAL A 74 -0.34 8.69 -20.32
C VAL A 74 0.25 7.62 -19.41
N ASP A 75 -0.61 6.78 -18.83
CA ASP A 75 -0.16 5.62 -18.05
C ASP A 75 0.40 4.54 -19.00
N GLU A 76 1.57 3.97 -18.66
CA GLU A 76 2.15 2.84 -19.36
C GLU A 76 1.63 1.49 -18.81
N PRO A 77 1.37 0.51 -19.70
CA PRO A 77 1.51 0.58 -21.16
C PRO A 77 0.33 1.32 -21.83
N ALA A 78 0.62 2.40 -22.54
CA ALA A 78 -0.38 3.19 -23.28
C ALA A 78 -0.91 2.45 -24.53
N SER A 79 -0.29 1.34 -24.92
CA SER A 79 -0.46 0.64 -26.21
C SER A 79 -1.48 -0.51 -26.21
N GLY A 80 -2.33 -0.63 -25.19
CA GLY A 80 -3.40 -1.64 -25.16
C GLY A 80 -2.96 -3.09 -24.95
N ARG A 81 -1.71 -3.35 -24.54
CA ARG A 81 -1.25 -4.69 -24.09
C ARG A 81 -1.31 -4.81 -22.56
N ALA A 82 -1.91 -5.92 -22.10
CA ALA A 82 -1.87 -6.56 -20.77
C ALA A 82 -2.11 -5.75 -19.47
N GLY A 83 -2.29 -4.42 -19.52
CA GLY A 83 -2.45 -3.61 -18.31
C GLY A 83 -1.13 -3.40 -17.56
N PRO A 84 -1.15 -2.72 -16.40
CA PRO A 84 0.05 -2.49 -15.59
C PRO A 84 0.62 -3.84 -15.11
N PRO A 85 1.94 -3.92 -14.83
CA PRO A 85 2.52 -5.08 -14.15
C PRO A 85 1.73 -5.41 -12.87
N VAL A 86 1.21 -6.64 -12.81
CA VAL A 86 0.47 -7.17 -11.66
C VAL A 86 1.36 -8.14 -10.90
N GLN A 87 1.43 -8.00 -9.58
CA GLN A 87 2.14 -8.94 -8.73
C GLN A 87 1.38 -9.23 -7.43
N ASP A 88 1.31 -10.51 -7.06
CA ASP A 88 0.84 -10.92 -5.75
C ASP A 88 2.04 -11.03 -4.81
N LEU A 89 1.90 -10.47 -3.61
CA LEU A 89 2.95 -10.44 -2.60
C LEU A 89 2.36 -10.43 -1.19
N TRP A 90 3.24 -10.66 -0.22
CA TRP A 90 2.95 -10.57 1.20
C TRP A 90 3.57 -9.30 1.75
N LEU A 91 2.75 -8.53 2.45
CA LEU A 91 3.21 -7.43 3.30
C LEU A 91 3.40 -7.98 4.70
N PHE A 92 4.45 -7.52 5.38
CA PHE A 92 4.74 -7.87 6.75
C PHE A 92 4.96 -6.62 7.58
N ALA A 93 4.45 -6.62 8.81
CA ALA A 93 4.66 -5.55 9.76
C ALA A 93 5.08 -6.10 11.13
N ASN A 94 6.16 -5.55 11.67
CA ASN A 94 6.53 -5.69 13.07
C ASN A 94 6.11 -4.41 13.77
N CYS A 95 5.03 -4.47 14.55
CA CYS A 95 4.50 -3.27 15.19
C CYS A 95 5.43 -2.76 16.30
N SER A 96 5.92 -3.64 17.18
CA SER A 96 6.83 -3.23 18.26
C SER A 96 8.23 -2.90 17.76
N GLY A 97 8.70 -3.57 16.71
CA GLY A 97 10.01 -3.31 16.11
C GLY A 97 10.02 -2.13 15.13
N GLU A 98 8.85 -1.59 14.76
CA GLU A 98 8.70 -0.51 13.77
C GLU A 98 9.37 -0.85 12.42
N ARG A 99 9.13 -2.08 11.94
CA ARG A 99 9.71 -2.58 10.68
C ARG A 99 8.61 -3.03 9.74
N PHE A 100 8.88 -2.83 8.46
CA PHE A 100 8.02 -3.24 7.37
C PHE A 100 8.80 -4.09 6.40
N ALA A 101 8.16 -5.13 5.86
CA ALA A 101 8.77 -5.95 4.83
C ALA A 101 7.80 -6.35 3.74
N THR A 102 8.34 -6.69 2.58
CA THR A 102 7.59 -7.27 1.46
C THR A 102 8.29 -8.53 0.97
N SER A 103 7.54 -9.56 0.61
CA SER A 103 8.09 -10.77 0.00
C SER A 103 7.09 -11.44 -0.93
N LYS A 104 7.57 -12.21 -1.90
CA LYS A 104 6.74 -13.17 -2.64
C LYS A 104 6.39 -14.40 -1.79
N ASN A 105 7.17 -14.66 -0.73
CA ASN A 105 7.02 -15.83 0.11
C ASN A 105 6.15 -15.53 1.35
N PRO A 106 5.21 -16.43 1.72
CA PRO A 106 4.29 -16.23 2.85
C PRO A 106 4.95 -16.28 4.24
N ASN A 107 6.19 -16.75 4.32
CA ASN A 107 6.96 -16.93 5.55
C ASN A 107 8.07 -15.89 5.71
N ARG A 108 8.02 -14.77 4.96
CA ARG A 108 8.98 -13.67 5.00
C ARG A 108 10.41 -14.03 4.53
N THR A 109 10.65 -15.24 4.00
CA THR A 109 11.97 -15.56 3.44
C THR A 109 12.26 -14.70 2.21
N ASN A 110 13.53 -14.29 2.05
CA ASN A 110 13.98 -13.38 0.99
C ASN A 110 13.15 -12.08 0.93
N SER A 111 12.67 -11.59 2.07
CA SER A 111 11.92 -10.34 2.13
C SER A 111 12.85 -9.14 1.99
N TRP A 112 12.34 -8.09 1.35
CA TRP A 112 12.91 -6.76 1.45
C TRP A 112 12.34 -6.08 2.69
N GLU A 113 13.17 -5.89 3.72
CA GLU A 113 12.81 -5.39 5.04
C GLU A 113 13.49 -4.03 5.31
N GLN A 114 12.77 -3.12 5.98
CA GLN A 114 13.25 -1.78 6.32
C GLN A 114 12.59 -1.24 7.59
N ASP A 115 13.29 -0.35 8.31
CA ASP A 115 12.68 0.45 9.37
C ASP A 115 11.71 1.48 8.81
N VAL A 116 10.61 1.73 9.53
CA VAL A 116 9.58 2.68 9.11
C VAL A 116 9.83 4.10 9.60
N PHE A 117 10.76 4.27 10.54
CA PHE A 117 11.32 5.55 10.96
C PHE A 117 12.79 5.62 10.59
N TYR A 118 13.33 6.83 10.43
CA TYR A 118 14.78 7.01 10.37
C TYR A 118 15.38 6.73 11.76
N ARG A 119 16.41 5.87 11.81
CA ARG A 119 17.06 5.48 13.07
C ARG A 119 18.18 6.42 13.48
N GLU A 120 18.82 7.04 12.50
CA GLU A 120 20.05 7.82 12.66
C GLU A 120 20.01 9.07 11.78
N GLY A 121 20.86 10.04 12.13
CA GLY A 121 21.00 11.29 11.40
C GLY A 121 20.02 12.39 11.83
N PRO A 122 20.00 13.53 11.12
CA PRO A 122 19.17 14.69 11.48
C PRO A 122 17.67 14.42 11.50
N SER A 123 17.22 13.45 10.70
CA SER A 123 15.82 13.02 10.61
C SER A 123 15.48 11.87 11.57
N ALA A 124 16.36 11.49 12.50
CA ALA A 124 16.09 10.37 13.40
C ALA A 124 14.77 10.56 14.16
N GLY A 125 13.94 9.51 14.19
CA GLY A 125 12.59 9.55 14.74
C GLY A 125 11.50 10.01 13.76
N GLU A 126 11.86 10.58 12.60
CA GLU A 126 10.88 10.97 11.59
C GLU A 126 10.36 9.74 10.82
N PRO A 127 9.04 9.69 10.50
CA PRO A 127 8.47 8.61 9.70
C PRO A 127 8.98 8.65 8.26
N LYS A 128 9.22 7.46 7.68
CA LYS A 128 9.57 7.31 6.27
C LYS A 128 8.32 7.22 5.40
N PHE A 129 7.84 8.35 4.91
CA PHE A 129 6.70 8.46 4.00
C PHE A 129 7.02 9.38 2.82
N GLN A 130 6.21 9.30 1.76
CA GLN A 130 6.44 9.95 0.46
C GLN A 130 7.83 9.72 -0.14
N THR A 131 8.35 8.50 0.03
CA THR A 131 9.66 8.11 -0.49
C THR A 131 9.56 7.22 -1.72
N VAL A 132 10.63 7.19 -2.53
CA VAL A 132 10.77 6.22 -3.63
C VAL A 132 10.77 4.76 -3.15
N ALA A 133 11.00 4.54 -1.84
CA ALA A 133 10.90 3.23 -1.19
C ALA A 133 9.44 2.77 -0.97
N GLY A 134 8.46 3.49 -1.52
CA GLY A 134 7.07 3.05 -1.58
C GLY A 134 6.35 3.17 -0.23
N ASN A 135 6.54 4.30 0.46
CA ASN A 135 5.80 4.69 1.66
C ASN A 135 5.77 3.64 2.79
N PRO A 136 6.93 3.19 3.30
CA PRO A 136 6.99 2.13 4.32
C PRO A 136 6.23 2.47 5.60
N PHE A 137 6.32 3.70 6.10
CA PHE A 137 5.55 4.11 7.29
C PHE A 137 4.05 3.99 7.09
N MET A 138 3.50 4.59 6.02
CA MET A 138 2.06 4.60 5.80
C MET A 138 1.49 3.20 5.57
N ARG A 139 2.27 2.31 4.96
CA ARG A 139 1.88 0.90 4.74
C ARG A 139 1.92 0.10 6.03
N TRP A 140 2.93 0.31 6.86
CA TRP A 140 3.01 -0.28 8.20
C TRP A 140 1.90 0.23 9.12
N ALA A 141 1.59 1.53 9.08
CA ALA A 141 0.55 2.16 9.89
C ALA A 141 -0.86 1.60 9.64
N LYS A 142 -1.11 1.05 8.45
CA LYS A 142 -2.36 0.34 8.14
C LYS A 142 -2.48 -1.02 8.83
N LEU A 143 -1.35 -1.64 9.17
CA LEU A 143 -1.28 -2.91 9.90
C LEU A 143 -1.08 -2.71 11.41
N CYS A 144 -0.47 -1.60 11.82
CA CYS A 144 -0.13 -1.27 13.21
C CYS A 144 -0.70 0.11 13.59
N PRO A 145 -2.04 0.29 13.63
CA PRO A 145 -2.65 1.61 13.80
C PRO A 145 -2.42 2.22 15.19
N ALA A 146 -2.26 1.39 16.23
CA ALA A 146 -2.03 1.87 17.59
C ALA A 146 -0.63 2.46 17.74
N GLU A 147 0.37 1.79 17.19
CA GLU A 147 1.77 2.21 17.21
C GLU A 147 2.04 3.38 16.26
N ALA A 148 1.21 3.57 15.23
CA ALA A 148 1.40 4.62 14.24
C ALA A 148 0.88 6.01 14.65
N VAL A 149 0.23 6.15 15.79
CA VAL A 149 -0.45 7.40 16.20
C VAL A 149 0.51 8.59 16.18
N GLU A 150 1.69 8.45 16.78
CA GLU A 150 2.68 9.53 16.87
C GLU A 150 3.20 9.93 15.48
N GLY A 151 3.68 8.96 14.69
CA GLY A 151 4.18 9.24 13.34
C GLY A 151 3.09 9.84 12.43
N GLN A 152 1.83 9.41 12.56
CA GLN A 152 0.73 10.04 11.82
C GLN A 152 0.47 11.48 12.25
N GLN A 153 0.65 11.80 13.54
CA GLN A 153 0.53 13.17 14.03
C GLN A 153 1.65 14.06 13.48
N GLN A 154 2.90 13.59 13.51
CA GLN A 154 4.04 14.31 12.93
C GLN A 154 3.81 14.65 11.44
N ILE A 155 3.28 13.69 10.66
CA ILE A 155 2.92 13.92 9.25
C ILE A 155 1.84 15.00 9.11
N ARG A 156 0.80 14.96 9.95
CA ARG A 156 -0.26 15.98 9.92
C ARG A 156 0.28 17.36 10.23
N ASP A 157 1.11 17.49 11.26
CA ASP A 157 1.68 18.76 11.69
C ASP A 157 2.60 19.35 10.61
N MET A 158 3.39 18.51 9.95
CA MET A 158 4.23 18.92 8.82
C MET A 158 3.41 19.52 7.66
N PHE A 159 2.33 18.85 7.25
CA PHE A 159 1.47 19.37 6.18
C PHE A 159 0.72 20.64 6.59
N HIS A 160 0.34 20.77 7.86
CA HIS A 160 -0.26 21.98 8.39
C HIS A 160 0.69 23.17 8.27
N GLY A 161 1.92 23.02 8.76
CA GLY A 161 2.93 24.08 8.70
C GLY A 161 3.31 24.46 7.26
N LEU A 162 3.37 23.47 6.35
CA LEU A 162 3.61 23.75 4.93
C LEU A 162 2.49 24.60 4.32
N ARG A 163 1.23 24.27 4.61
CA ARG A 163 0.07 25.04 4.12
C ARG A 163 0.09 26.47 4.65
N GLU A 164 0.29 26.67 5.95
CA GLU A 164 0.38 28.00 6.54
C GLU A 164 1.52 28.83 5.93
N ALA A 165 2.67 28.21 5.68
CA ALA A 165 3.81 28.88 5.04
C ALA A 165 3.53 29.27 3.58
N LEU A 166 2.70 28.52 2.85
CA LEU A 166 2.28 28.85 1.49
C LEU A 166 1.24 29.97 1.47
N GLU A 167 0.29 29.96 2.40
CA GLU A 167 -0.76 30.98 2.53
C GLU A 167 -0.18 32.34 2.97
N ASN A 168 0.80 32.35 3.88
CA ASN A 168 1.45 33.58 4.36
C ASN A 168 2.45 34.20 3.36
N LYS A 169 2.69 33.56 2.22
CA LYS A 169 3.56 34.06 1.14
C LYS A 169 2.80 34.64 -0.05
N GLN A 170 1.47 34.64 -0.01
CA GLN A 170 0.58 35.28 -0.98
C GLN A 170 0.18 36.68 -0.50
#